data_AF-A0A7L3USM8-F1
#
_entry.id   AF-A0A7L3USM8-F1
#
_cell.length_a   1.000
_cell.length_b   1.000
_cell.length_c   1.000
_cell.angle_alpha   90.00
_cell.angle_beta   90.00
_cell.angle_gamma   90.00
#
_symmetry.space_group_name_H-M   'P 1'
#
loop_
_entity.id
_entity.type
_entity.pdbx_description
1 polymer ?
#
loop_
_entity_poly.entity_id
_entity_poly.type
_entity_poly.pdbx_seq_one_letter_code
_entity_poly.pdbx_strand_id
1 'polypeptide(L)'
;GKTSFGMSVFNLSNAIMGSGILGLAYAMANTGIILFLFLLTAVALLSSYSIHLLLKSSGIVGIRAYEQLGYRAFGTPGKLAAAIAITLQNIGAMSSYLYIVKSEVPLVIQTFLNLEEKTT
;
A
#
# COMPACT_ATOMS: atom_id res chain seq x y z
N GLY A 1 -14.30 16.75 -5.01
CA GLY A 1 -13.49 16.34 -6.17
C GLY A 1 -14.14 15.13 -6.81
N LYS A 2 -14.53 15.24 -8.08
CA LYS A 2 -15.06 14.12 -8.87
C LYS A 2 -13.93 13.60 -9.76
N THR A 3 -13.11 12.70 -9.24
CA THR A 3 -12.20 11.89 -10.07
C THR A 3 -13.05 10.82 -10.76
N SER A 4 -12.85 10.60 -12.06
CA SER A 4 -13.56 9.54 -12.79
C SER A 4 -13.29 8.17 -12.16
N PHE A 5 -14.23 7.22 -12.30
CA PHE A 5 -14.07 5.86 -11.78
C PHE A 5 -12.76 5.23 -12.26
N GLY A 6 -12.46 5.32 -13.56
CA GLY A 6 -11.23 4.78 -14.15
C GLY A 6 -9.96 5.40 -13.55
N MET A 7 -9.94 6.72 -13.33
CA MET A 7 -8.79 7.40 -12.70
C MET A 7 -8.65 7.04 -11.22
N SER A 8 -9.75 6.80 -10.51
CA SER A 8 -9.73 6.37 -9.11
C SER A 8 -9.16 4.95 -8.98
N VAL A 9 -9.60 4.05 -9.87
CA VAL A 9 -9.05 2.68 -9.97
C VAL A 9 -7.57 2.74 -10.32
N PHE A 10 -7.18 3.53 -11.31
CA PHE A 10 -5.77 3.66 -11.70
C PHE A 10 -4.90 4.19 -10.55
N ASN A 11 -5.36 5.23 -9.85
CA ASN A 11 -4.62 5.77 -8.71
C ASN A 11 -4.50 4.77 -7.56
N LEU A 12 -5.56 3.99 -7.30
CA LEU A 12 -5.54 2.92 -6.30
C LEU A 12 -4.57 1.79 -6.71
N SER A 13 -4.62 1.35 -7.97
CA SER A 13 -3.71 0.34 -8.51
C SER A 13 -2.25 0.79 -8.41
N ASN A 14 -1.95 2.05 -8.75
CA ASN A 14 -0.61 2.62 -8.62
C ASN A 14 -0.13 2.64 -7.15
N ALA A 15 -1.02 2.99 -6.21
CA ALA A 15 -0.71 2.97 -4.78
C ALA A 15 -0.43 1.55 -4.24
N ILE A 16 -1.17 0.54 -4.70
CA ILE A 16 -0.97 -0.87 -4.29
C ILE A 16 0.30 -1.45 -4.92
N MET A 17 0.50 -1.23 -6.22
CA MET A 17 1.68 -1.74 -6.92
C MET A 17 2.96 -1.16 -6.34
N GLY A 18 2.99 0.17 -6.12
CA GLY A 18 4.14 0.99 -5.67
C GLY A 18 5.27 0.23 -4.97
N SER A 19 5.39 0.37 -3.66
CA SER A 19 6.38 -0.40 -2.90
C SER A 19 5.88 -1.80 -2.48
N GLY A 20 4.58 -2.07 -2.68
CA GLY A 20 3.93 -3.33 -2.36
C GLY A 20 4.34 -4.50 -3.25
N ILE A 21 4.90 -4.24 -4.44
CA ILE A 21 5.31 -5.29 -5.39
C ILE A 21 6.35 -6.26 -4.80
N LEU A 22 7.33 -5.75 -4.04
CA LEU A 22 8.32 -6.60 -3.38
C LEU A 22 7.70 -7.44 -2.26
N GLY A 23 6.77 -6.86 -1.49
CA GLY A 23 6.06 -7.57 -0.43
C GLY A 23 5.15 -8.68 -0.97
N LEU A 24 4.46 -8.42 -2.07
CA LEU A 24 3.62 -9.41 -2.77
C LEU A 24 4.46 -10.54 -3.36
N ALA A 25 5.59 -10.21 -4.01
CA ALA A 25 6.52 -11.20 -4.53
C ALA A 25 7.12 -12.06 -3.40
N TYR A 26 7.51 -11.45 -2.28
CA TYR A 26 8.00 -12.15 -1.10
C TYR A 26 6.92 -13.08 -0.50
N ALA A 27 5.68 -12.60 -0.34
CA ALA A 27 4.58 -13.43 0.13
C ALA A 27 4.38 -14.65 -0.77
N MET A 28 4.32 -14.45 -2.10
CA MET A 28 4.19 -15.54 -3.07
C MET A 28 5.36 -16.53 -3.00
N ALA A 29 6.59 -16.05 -2.91
CA ALA A 29 7.79 -16.88 -2.83
C ALA A 29 7.83 -17.76 -1.57
N ASN A 30 7.32 -17.27 -0.44
CA ASN A 30 7.36 -18.00 0.84
C ASN A 30 6.12 -18.88 1.09
N THR A 31 4.95 -18.49 0.60
CA THR A 31 3.70 -19.26 0.83
C THR A 31 3.39 -20.25 -0.28
N GLY A 32 3.99 -20.10 -1.45
CA GLY A 32 3.60 -20.81 -2.67
C GLY A 32 2.31 -20.26 -3.29
N ILE A 33 2.05 -20.63 -4.55
CA ILE A 33 1.02 -20.01 -5.40
C ILE A 33 -0.40 -20.22 -4.85
N ILE A 34 -0.74 -21.43 -4.40
CA ILE A 34 -2.11 -21.75 -3.94
C ILE A 34 -2.46 -20.94 -2.68
N LEU A 35 -1.58 -20.97 -1.68
CA LEU A 35 -1.80 -20.23 -0.43
C LEU A 35 -1.73 -18.71 -0.67
N PHE A 36 -0.84 -18.25 -1.56
CA PHE A 36 -0.79 -16.84 -1.96
C PHE A 36 -2.11 -16.37 -2.57
N LEU A 37 -2.70 -17.12 -3.49
CA LEU A 37 -4.01 -16.78 -4.10
C LEU A 37 -5.12 -16.74 -3.06
N PHE A 38 -5.12 -17.69 -2.11
CA PHE A 38 -6.08 -17.68 -1.01
C PHE A 38 -5.93 -16.44 -0.13
N LEU A 39 -4.71 -16.13 0.31
CA LEU A 39 -4.39 -14.96 1.13
C LEU A 39 -4.72 -13.65 0.39
N LEU A 40 -4.36 -13.55 -0.89
CA LEU A 40 -4.66 -12.39 -1.73
C LEU A 40 -6.16 -12.18 -1.86
N THR A 41 -6.94 -13.24 -2.07
CA THR A 41 -8.40 -13.18 -2.13
C THR A 41 -9.00 -12.75 -0.80
N ALA A 42 -8.51 -13.32 0.31
CA ALA A 42 -8.96 -12.96 1.66
C ALA A 42 -8.70 -11.48 1.98
N VAL A 43 -7.49 -10.99 1.68
CA VAL A 43 -7.12 -9.58 1.85
C VAL A 43 -7.97 -8.70 0.93
N ALA A 44 -8.20 -9.08 -0.32
CA ALA A 44 -9.05 -8.32 -1.24
C ALA A 44 -10.49 -8.16 -0.71
N LEU A 45 -11.08 -9.23 -0.17
CA LEU A 45 -12.42 -9.18 0.45
C LEU A 45 -12.44 -8.28 1.69
N LEU A 46 -11.45 -8.43 2.58
CA LEU A 46 -11.34 -7.61 3.79
C LEU A 46 -11.13 -6.12 3.47
N SER A 47 -10.27 -5.82 2.50
CA SER A 47 -10.03 -4.46 2.03
C SER A 47 -11.27 -3.85 1.38
N SER A 48 -11.99 -4.60 0.54
CA SER A 48 -13.23 -4.14 -0.08
C SER A 48 -14.29 -3.80 0.97
N TYR A 49 -14.48 -4.67 1.97
CA TYR A 49 -15.38 -4.42 3.09
C TYR A 49 -14.96 -3.20 3.91
N SER A 50 -13.67 -3.06 4.21
CA SER A 50 -13.13 -1.93 4.95
C SER A 50 -13.36 -0.61 4.22
N ILE A 51 -13.10 -0.56 2.91
CA ILE A 51 -13.35 0.63 2.09
C ILE A 51 -14.85 0.96 2.07
N HIS A 52 -15.73 -0.04 1.92
CA HIS A 52 -17.17 0.17 1.97
C HIS A 52 -17.61 0.78 3.31
N LEU A 53 -17.12 0.24 4.43
CA LEU A 53 -17.42 0.75 5.76
C LEU A 53 -16.90 2.19 5.96
N LEU A 54 -15.67 2.47 5.50
CA LEU A 54 -15.06 3.80 5.56
C LEU A 54 -15.85 4.81 4.74
N LEU A 55 -16.24 4.47 3.51
CA LEU A 55 -17.05 5.33 2.65
C LEU A 55 -18.45 5.57 3.22
N LYS A 56 -19.10 4.52 3.77
CA LYS A 56 -20.40 4.65 4.41
C LYS A 56 -20.33 5.55 5.66
N SER A 57 -19.33 5.35 6.49
CA SER A 57 -19.07 6.18 7.68
C SER A 57 -18.76 7.62 7.30
N SER A 58 -17.93 7.83 6.27
CA SER A 58 -17.60 9.15 5.73
C SER A 58 -18.83 9.87 5.17
N GLY A 59 -19.72 9.14 4.49
CA GLY A 59 -20.96 9.68 3.94
C GLY A 59 -21.97 10.11 5.01
N ILE A 60 -22.12 9.32 6.08
CA ILE A 60 -23.04 9.64 7.20
C ILE A 60 -22.53 10.85 8.00
N VAL A 61 -21.22 10.89 8.27
CA VAL A 61 -20.60 11.87 9.17
C VAL A 61 -20.25 13.19 8.44
N GLY A 62 -20.16 13.15 7.11
CA GLY A 62 -19.73 14.27 6.26
C GLY A 62 -18.22 14.57 6.34
N ILE A 63 -17.46 13.73 7.04
CA ILE A 63 -16.03 13.91 7.30
C ILE A 63 -15.23 12.96 6.43
N ARG A 64 -14.17 13.46 5.79
CA ARG A 64 -13.32 12.69 4.87
C ARG A 64 -11.93 12.37 5.43
N ALA A 65 -11.56 12.97 6.56
CA ALA A 65 -10.29 12.70 7.23
C ALA A 65 -10.41 11.49 8.17
N TYR A 66 -9.50 10.52 8.02
CA TYR A 66 -9.50 9.28 8.80
C TYR A 66 -9.44 9.50 10.32
N GLU A 67 -8.62 10.44 10.79
CA GLU A 67 -8.52 10.76 12.23
C GLU A 67 -9.83 11.30 12.79
N GLN A 68 -10.50 12.18 12.04
CA GLN A 68 -11.76 12.79 12.44
C GLN A 68 -12.92 11.79 12.35
N LEU A 69 -12.86 10.85 11.40
CA LEU A 69 -13.76 9.70 11.34
C LEU A 69 -13.55 8.77 12.54
N GLY A 70 -12.31 8.46 12.89
CA GLY A 70 -11.96 7.69 14.09
C GLY A 70 -12.41 8.38 15.38
N TYR A 71 -12.28 9.71 15.44
CA TYR A 71 -12.78 10.52 16.55
C TYR A 71 -14.31 10.44 16.69
N ARG A 72 -15.04 10.53 15.58
CA ARG A 72 -16.50 10.40 15.59
C ARG A 72 -16.98 8.99 15.92
N ALA A 73 -16.24 7.95 15.49
CA ALA A 73 -16.63 6.55 15.71
C ALA A 73 -16.30 6.03 17.12
N PHE A 74 -15.13 6.38 17.67
CA PHE A 74 -14.63 5.84 18.94
C PHE A 74 -14.06 6.90 19.89
N GLY A 75 -14.21 8.19 19.60
CA GLY A 75 -13.64 9.28 20.40
C GLY A 75 -12.12 9.41 20.24
N THR A 76 -11.47 10.01 21.24
CA THR A 76 -10.01 10.22 21.28
C THR A 76 -9.17 8.96 20.99
N PRO A 77 -9.47 7.75 21.51
CA PRO A 77 -8.68 6.57 21.18
C PRO A 77 -8.78 6.20 19.70
N GLY A 78 -9.95 6.34 19.06
CA GLY A 78 -10.11 6.11 17.62
C GLY A 78 -9.33 7.11 16.76
N LYS A 79 -9.31 8.37 17.17
CA LYS A 79 -8.49 9.41 16.52
C LYS A 79 -7.01 9.04 16.56
N LEU A 80 -6.51 8.69 17.74
CA LEU A 80 -5.11 8.35 17.94
C LEU A 80 -4.73 7.06 17.20
N ALA A 81 -5.58 6.04 17.22
CA ALA A 81 -5.35 4.80 16.48
C ALA A 81 -5.22 5.06 14.97
N ALA A 82 -6.12 5.86 14.39
CA ALA A 82 -6.03 6.25 12.98
C ALA A 82 -4.76 7.06 12.68
N ALA A 83 -4.40 8.02 13.54
CA ALA A 83 -3.20 8.84 13.39
C ALA A 83 -1.91 8.00 13.41
N ILE A 84 -1.80 7.09 14.39
CA ILE A 84 -0.66 6.18 14.52
C ILE A 84 -0.59 5.25 13.32
N ALA A 85 -1.71 4.66 12.91
CA ALA A 85 -1.75 3.76 11.74
C ALA A 85 -1.29 4.46 10.45
N ILE A 86 -1.76 5.69 10.19
CA ILE A 86 -1.35 6.48 9.02
C ILE A 86 0.13 6.84 9.08
N THR A 87 0.62 7.20 10.27
CA THR A 87 2.04 7.56 10.47
C THR A 87 2.93 6.35 10.21
N LEU A 88 2.60 5.18 10.76
CA LEU A 88 3.31 3.92 10.52
C LEU A 88 3.25 3.51 9.05
N GLN A 89 2.10 3.66 8.39
CA GLN A 89 1.93 3.39 6.98
C GLN A 89 2.86 4.26 6.12
N ASN A 90 2.96 5.56 6.41
CA ASN A 90 3.82 6.49 5.68
C ASN A 90 5.31 6.20 5.90
N ILE A 91 5.72 5.91 7.14
CA ILE A 91 7.10 5.49 7.45
C ILE A 91 7.43 4.22 6.67
N GLY A 92 6.57 3.20 6.76
CA GLY A 92 6.76 1.94 6.03
C GLY A 92 6.86 2.16 4.52
N ALA A 93 5.96 2.96 3.93
CA ALA A 93 6.00 3.27 2.51
C ALA A 93 7.32 3.93 2.09
N MET A 94 7.76 4.97 2.83
CA MET A 94 9.03 5.66 2.55
C MET A 94 10.24 4.74 2.74
N SER A 95 10.24 3.91 3.79
CA SER A 95 11.30 2.92 4.02
C SER A 95 11.38 1.89 2.88
N SER A 96 10.25 1.39 2.38
CA SER A 96 10.23 0.47 1.25
C SER A 96 10.70 1.13 -0.04
N TYR A 97 10.35 2.41 -0.29
CA TYR A 97 10.88 3.14 -1.44
C TYR A 97 12.39 3.34 -1.36
N LEU A 98 12.93 3.70 -0.20
CA LEU A 98 14.38 3.82 0.00
C LEU A 98 15.08 2.47 -0.20
N TYR A 99 14.46 1.36 0.23
CA TYR A 99 14.99 0.01 -0.01
C TYR A 99 15.06 -0.31 -1.51
N ILE A 100 13.99 -0.06 -2.26
CA ILE A 100 13.96 -0.26 -3.72
C ILE A 100 15.03 0.60 -4.41
N VAL A 101 15.14 1.88 -4.05
CA VAL A 101 16.18 2.76 -4.62
C VAL A 101 17.57 2.22 -4.32
N LYS A 102 17.80 1.75 -3.09
CA LYS A 102 19.08 1.15 -2.69
C LYS A 102 19.39 -0.15 -3.45
N SER A 103 18.40 -1.00 -3.73
CA SER A 103 18.61 -2.29 -4.41
C SER A 103 18.74 -2.13 -5.93
N GLU A 104 17.86 -1.34 -6.53
CA GLU A 104 17.72 -1.29 -8.00
C GLU A 104 18.65 -0.27 -8.65
N VAL A 105 18.86 0.92 -8.06
CA VAL A 105 19.65 1.98 -8.70
C VAL A 105 21.11 1.57 -8.97
N PRO A 106 21.83 0.91 -8.05
CA PRO A 106 23.19 0.44 -8.33
C PRO A 106 23.24 -0.61 -9.44
N LEU A 107 22.24 -1.48 -9.54
CA LEU A 107 22.15 -2.50 -10.59
C LEU A 107 21.92 -1.85 -11.95
N VAL A 108 21.02 -0.86 -12.01
CA VAL A 108 20.73 -0.07 -13.20
C VAL A 108 21.98 0.72 -13.65
N ILE A 109 22.70 1.37 -12.74
CA ILE A 109 23.92 2.11 -13.08
C ILE A 109 25.01 1.17 -13.63
N GLN A 110 25.19 -0.01 -13.02
CA GLN A 110 26.19 -0.99 -13.47
C GLN A 110 25.89 -1.52 -14.87
N THR A 111 24.62 -1.84 -15.15
CA THR A 111 24.16 -2.28 -16.47
C THR A 111 24.31 -1.18 -17.52
N PHE A 112 23.96 0.08 -17.20
CA PHE A 112 24.16 1.21 -18.12
C PHE A 112 25.64 1.53 -18.40
N LEU A 113 26.53 1.32 -17.43
CA LEU A 113 27.97 1.57 -17.57
C LEU A 113 28.73 0.39 -18.21
N ASN A 114 28.05 -0.68 -18.64
CA ASN A 114 28.66 -1.90 -19.21
C ASN A 114 29.77 -2.50 -18.33
N LEU A 115 29.65 -2.36 -17.01
CA LEU A 115 30.63 -2.90 -16.06
C LEU A 115 30.53 -4.43 -15.91
N GLU A 116 29.71 -5.11 -16.73
CA GLU A 116 29.58 -6.57 -16.79
C GLU A 116 30.72 -7.25 -17.60
N GLU A 117 31.57 -6.51 -18.31
CA GLU A 117 32.73 -7.09 -19.01
C GLU A 117 33.99 -7.10 -18.13
N LYS A 118 34.04 -7.99 -17.13
CA LYS A 118 35.25 -8.75 -16.72
C LYS A 118 34.97 -9.60 -15.48
N THR A 119 34.51 -10.83 -15.70
CA THR A 119 35.01 -11.97 -14.92
C THR A 119 34.74 -13.27 -15.67
N THR A 120 35.76 -13.66 -16.43
CA THR A 120 36.03 -14.95 -17.11
C THR A 120 35.46 -15.12 -18.51
#